data_AF-A0AAW2LAG7-F1
#
_entry.id   AF-A0AAW2LAG7-F1
#
_cell.length_a   1.000
_cell.length_b   1.000
_cell.length_c   1.000
_cell.angle_alpha   90.00
_cell.angle_beta   90.00
_cell.angle_gamma   90.00
#
_symmetry.space_group_name_H-M   'P 1'
#
loop_
_entity.id
_entity.type
_entity.pdbx_description
1 polymer ?
#
loop_
_entity_poly.entity_id
_entity_poly.type
_entity_poly.pdbx_seq_one_letter_code
_entity_poly.pdbx_strand_id
1 'polypeptide(L)'
;MCMKSEYMFLTMVIPGPSNLKRLIDVYLEPLIDELLQLWHVGVRTHDHATNLAFMMRAALMWTMNDLPAYGMASRWSTAGIMGCSICMDDTSVFHLQHGQKGCYFDCINGFSHKIIRTGEIRKPS
;
A
#
# COMPACT_ATOMS: atom_id res chain seq x y z
N MET A 1 2.22 8.08 18.79
CA MET A 1 1.50 9.30 18.33
C MET A 1 0.89 9.10 16.94
N CYS A 2 1.52 8.33 16.04
CA CYS A 2 1.16 8.28 14.61
C CYS A 2 0.12 7.25 14.17
N MET A 3 -0.37 6.38 15.07
CA MET A 3 -1.39 5.36 14.77
C MET A 3 -2.57 5.45 15.73
N LYS A 4 -2.94 6.65 16.15
CA LYS A 4 -4.22 6.83 16.86
C LYS A 4 -5.35 6.66 15.86
N SER A 5 -6.41 5.95 16.26
CA SER A 5 -7.57 5.70 15.41
C SER A 5 -8.20 6.99 14.88
N GLU A 6 -8.15 8.07 15.65
CA GLU A 6 -8.68 9.38 15.27
C GLU A 6 -7.99 9.99 14.03
N TYR A 7 -6.79 9.52 13.68
CA TYR A 7 -6.00 10.01 12.55
C TYR A 7 -5.84 8.96 11.44
N MET A 8 -6.53 7.82 11.54
CA MET A 8 -6.49 6.76 10.54
C MET A 8 -7.74 6.82 9.66
N PHE A 9 -7.51 7.00 8.36
CA PHE A 9 -8.56 6.98 7.35
C PHE A 9 -8.46 5.68 6.55
N LEU A 10 -9.53 4.88 6.58
CA LEU A 10 -9.63 3.69 5.72
C LEU A 10 -10.22 4.10 4.39
N THR A 11 -9.46 3.90 3.31
CA THR A 11 -9.92 4.15 1.94
C THR A 11 -9.96 2.82 1.20
N MET A 12 -11.11 2.50 0.60
CA MET A 12 -11.28 1.29 -0.22
C MET A 12 -11.55 1.70 -1.66
N VAL A 13 -10.71 1.23 -2.58
CA VAL A 13 -10.93 1.39 -4.02
C VAL A 13 -11.51 0.09 -4.54
N ILE A 14 -12.76 0.14 -5.04
CA ILE A 14 -13.43 -1.01 -5.65
C ILE A 14 -13.14 -0.96 -7.16
N PRO A 15 -12.31 -1.86 -7.71
CA PRO A 15 -12.07 -1.87 -9.15
C PRO A 15 -13.36 -2.28 -9.88
N GLY A 16 -13.66 -1.57 -10.97
CA GLY A 16 -14.69 -1.98 -11.91
C GLY A 16 -14.35 -3.30 -12.63
N PRO A 17 -15.26 -3.83 -13.45
CA PRO A 17 -15.10 -5.13 -14.12
C PRO A 17 -13.89 -5.21 -15.09
N SER A 18 -13.31 -4.07 -15.48
CA SER A 18 -12.10 -4.00 -16.30
C SER A 18 -10.88 -3.67 -15.46
N ASN A 19 -9.72 -4.25 -15.78
CA ASN A 19 -8.46 -4.00 -15.07
C ASN A 19 -8.03 -2.53 -15.20
N LEU A 20 -8.33 -1.74 -14.18
CA LEU A 20 -8.00 -0.31 -14.05
C LEU A 20 -6.61 -0.07 -13.46
N LYS A 21 -5.70 -1.06 -13.49
CA LYS A 21 -4.35 -0.94 -12.94
C LYS A 21 -3.58 0.30 -13.42
N ARG A 22 -3.93 0.81 -14.61
CA ARG A 22 -3.33 2.00 -15.23
C ARG A 22 -4.02 3.33 -14.92
N LEU A 23 -5.18 3.34 -14.27
CA LEU A 23 -5.97 4.57 -14.04
C LEU A 23 -6.03 4.98 -12.56
N ILE A 24 -5.37 4.25 -11.66
CA ILE A 24 -5.37 4.57 -10.22
C ILE A 24 -4.79 5.97 -9.95
N ASP A 25 -3.84 6.41 -10.77
CA ASP A 25 -3.29 7.76 -10.77
C ASP A 25 -4.35 8.82 -11.05
N VAL A 26 -5.22 8.60 -12.03
CA VAL A 26 -6.35 9.52 -12.33
C VAL A 26 -7.33 9.61 -11.15
N TYR A 27 -7.56 8.50 -10.43
CA TYR A 27 -8.42 8.52 -9.24
C TYR A 27 -7.77 9.23 -8.06
N LEU A 28 -6.44 9.19 -7.94
CA LEU A 28 -5.70 9.79 -6.83
C LEU A 28 -5.38 11.28 -7.07
N GLU A 29 -5.44 11.77 -8.30
CA GLU A 29 -5.14 13.15 -8.66
C GLU A 29 -5.92 14.18 -7.81
N PRO A 30 -7.26 14.10 -7.64
CA PRO A 30 -7.99 15.04 -6.79
C PRO A 30 -7.55 14.99 -5.33
N LEU A 31 -7.22 13.80 -4.81
CA LEU A 31 -6.74 13.62 -3.44
C LEU A 31 -5.35 14.27 -3.27
N ILE A 32 -4.47 14.14 -4.26
CA ILE A 32 -3.15 14.77 -4.25
C ILE A 32 -3.31 16.29 -4.24
N ASP A 33 -4.20 16.84 -5.05
CA ASP A 33 -4.46 18.28 -5.11
C ASP A 33 -4.98 18.82 -3.77
N GLU A 34 -5.93 18.12 -3.14
CA GLU A 34 -6.43 18.49 -1.81
C GLU A 34 -5.33 18.42 -0.73
N LEU A 35 -4.49 17.38 -0.75
CA LEU A 35 -3.36 17.26 0.17
C LEU A 35 -2.33 18.38 -0.03
N LEU A 36 -2.04 18.74 -1.27
CA LEU A 36 -1.16 19.87 -1.58
C LEU A 36 -1.77 21.20 -1.12
N GLN A 37 -3.07 21.40 -1.31
CA GLN A 37 -3.78 22.57 -0.81
C GLN A 37 -3.70 22.65 0.72
N LEU A 38 -3.98 21.55 1.42
CA LEU A 38 -3.90 21.44 2.87
C LEU A 38 -2.48 21.69 3.39
N TRP A 39 -1.45 21.24 2.67
CA TRP A 39 -0.06 21.41 3.08
C TRP A 39 0.45 22.84 2.85
N HIS A 40 0.23 23.41 1.66
CA HIS A 40 0.81 24.69 1.26
C HIS A 40 -0.01 25.90 1.70
N VAL A 41 -1.33 25.85 1.54
CA VAL A 41 -2.23 26.97 1.84
C VAL A 41 -2.89 26.76 3.21
N GLY A 42 -3.37 25.55 3.47
CA GLY A 42 -4.26 25.23 4.58
C GLY A 42 -5.71 25.61 4.27
N VAL A 43 -6.63 25.10 5.08
CA VAL A 43 -8.08 25.36 4.96
C VAL A 43 -8.59 25.92 6.28
N ARG A 44 -9.50 26.90 6.21
CA ARG A 44 -10.14 27.47 7.40
C ARG A 44 -11.15 26.47 7.95
N THR A 45 -10.84 25.88 9.10
CA THR A 45 -11.66 24.84 9.74
C THR A 45 -12.21 25.35 11.06
N HIS A 46 -13.46 25.01 11.34
CA HIS A 46 -14.10 25.34 12.61
C HIS A 46 -13.87 24.21 13.62
N ASP A 47 -13.24 24.51 14.75
CA ASP A 47 -13.13 23.58 15.86
C ASP A 47 -14.40 23.61 16.71
N HIS A 48 -15.09 22.48 16.80
CA HIS A 48 -16.30 22.35 17.62
C HIS A 48 -16.00 22.44 19.13
N ALA A 49 -14.82 22.01 19.59
CA ALA A 49 -14.49 22.00 21.01
C ALA A 49 -14.23 23.41 21.55
N THR A 50 -13.52 24.23 20.78
CA THR A 50 -13.20 25.62 21.17
C THR A 50 -14.17 26.65 20.59
N ASN A 51 -15.03 26.26 19.64
CA ASN A 51 -15.94 27.13 18.90
C ASN A 51 -15.21 28.28 18.17
N LEU A 52 -13.98 28.02 17.71
CA LEU A 52 -13.12 28.97 17.03
C LEU A 52 -12.71 28.42 15.65
N ALA A 53 -12.54 29.33 14.70
CA ALA A 53 -11.97 28.99 13.41
C ALA A 53 -10.44 29.06 13.47
N PHE A 54 -9.76 28.05 12.94
CA PHE A 54 -8.31 28.01 12.81
C PHE A 54 -7.90 27.62 11.39
N MET A 55 -6.65 27.88 11.03
CA MET A 55 -6.09 27.43 9.75
C MET A 55 -5.55 26.01 9.91
N MET A 56 -6.25 25.04 9.35
CA MET A 56 -5.86 23.63 9.39
C MET A 56 -4.86 23.33 8.27
N ARG A 57 -3.77 22.65 8.62
CA ARG A 57 -2.83 22.05 7.68
C ARG A 57 -2.72 20.57 7.98
N ALA A 58 -2.62 19.76 6.94
CA ALA A 58 -2.51 18.31 7.06
C ALA A 58 -1.47 17.77 6.07
N ALA A 59 -0.89 16.63 6.40
CA ALA A 59 0.04 15.90 5.55
C ALA A 59 -0.26 14.41 5.60
N LEU A 60 -0.10 13.72 4.47
CA LEU A 60 -0.11 12.28 4.39
C LEU A 60 1.30 11.75 4.70
N MET A 61 1.41 10.88 5.72
CA MET A 61 2.71 10.38 6.17
C MET A 61 3.06 9.03 5.53
N TRP A 62 2.13 8.06 5.59
CA TRP A 62 2.27 6.77 4.92
C TRP A 62 0.90 6.16 4.60
N THR A 63 0.87 5.32 3.58
CA THR A 63 -0.29 4.50 3.21
C THR A 63 -0.02 3.05 3.58
N MET A 64 -0.93 2.41 4.33
CA MET A 64 -0.90 0.97 4.54
C MET A 64 -1.67 0.30 3.41
N ASN A 65 -0.94 -0.37 2.51
CA ASN A 65 -1.52 -1.05 1.36
C ASN A 65 -1.25 -2.55 1.48
N ASP A 66 -2.18 -3.39 1.00
CA ASP A 66 -1.84 -4.78 0.72
C ASP A 66 -0.90 -4.86 -0.49
N LEU A 67 -0.27 -6.03 -0.71
CA LEU A 67 0.74 -6.17 -1.77
C LEU A 67 0.17 -5.82 -3.16
N PRO A 68 -1.04 -6.26 -3.57
CA PRO A 68 -1.64 -5.85 -4.85
C PRO A 68 -1.90 -4.34 -4.96
N ALA A 69 -2.47 -3.70 -3.94
CA ALA A 69 -2.73 -2.26 -3.96
C ALA A 69 -1.43 -1.46 -3.98
N TYR A 70 -0.40 -1.93 -3.26
CA TYR A 70 0.93 -1.33 -3.31
C TYR A 70 1.47 -1.35 -4.74
N GLY A 71 1.41 -2.49 -5.44
CA GLY A 71 1.83 -2.59 -6.84
C GLY A 71 1.10 -1.63 -7.78
N MET A 72 -0.20 -1.42 -7.56
CA MET A 72 -0.96 -0.44 -8.34
C MET A 72 -0.54 1.00 -8.03
N ALA A 73 -0.47 1.38 -6.75
CA ALA A 73 -0.18 2.75 -6.33
C ALA A 73 1.27 3.18 -6.62
N SER A 74 2.23 2.29 -6.39
CA SER A 74 3.66 2.55 -6.64
C SER A 74 4.07 2.34 -8.10
N ARG A 75 3.16 1.83 -8.93
CA ARG A 75 3.46 1.27 -10.27
C ARG A 75 4.53 0.15 -10.23
N TRP A 76 4.70 -0.51 -9.08
CA TRP A 76 5.60 -1.63 -8.91
C TRP A 76 5.01 -2.92 -9.50
N SER A 77 5.83 -3.70 -10.20
CA SER A 77 5.43 -5.04 -10.61
C SER A 77 5.45 -5.98 -9.42
N THR A 78 4.28 -6.42 -8.97
CA THR A 78 4.15 -7.47 -7.95
C THR A 78 4.26 -8.89 -8.53
N ALA A 79 4.52 -8.99 -9.83
CA ALA A 79 4.70 -10.25 -10.54
C ALA A 79 6.15 -10.42 -11.01
N GLY A 80 6.64 -11.66 -11.01
CA GLY A 80 7.97 -12.01 -11.48
C GLY A 80 9.07 -11.73 -10.44
N ILE A 81 10.32 -12.02 -10.78
CA ILE A 81 11.41 -12.20 -9.79
C ILE A 81 11.60 -10.99 -8.85
N MET A 82 11.27 -9.77 -9.30
CA MET A 82 11.32 -8.53 -8.51
C MET A 82 10.01 -8.17 -7.78
N GLY A 83 9.16 -9.16 -7.50
CA GLY A 83 7.83 -8.94 -6.91
C GLY A 83 7.84 -8.31 -5.51
N CYS A 84 8.96 -8.44 -4.77
CA CYS A 84 9.12 -7.87 -3.45
C CYS A 84 9.70 -6.45 -3.53
N SER A 85 8.92 -5.45 -3.13
CA SER A 85 9.36 -4.05 -3.08
C SER A 85 10.37 -3.73 -1.98
N ILE A 86 10.62 -4.68 -1.08
CA ILE A 86 11.54 -4.52 0.05
C ILE A 86 12.89 -5.16 -0.26
N CYS A 87 12.88 -6.40 -0.75
CA CYS A 87 14.09 -7.12 -1.13
C CYS A 87 14.62 -6.72 -2.52
N MET A 88 13.76 -6.26 -3.43
CA MET A 88 14.12 -5.90 -4.80
C MET A 88 14.91 -7.03 -5.49
N ASP A 89 16.20 -6.81 -5.77
CA ASP A 89 17.08 -7.77 -6.44
C ASP A 89 17.62 -8.86 -5.49
N ASP A 90 17.59 -8.63 -4.17
CA ASP A 90 18.04 -9.58 -3.14
C ASP A 90 16.96 -10.63 -2.79
N THR A 91 15.93 -10.74 -3.62
CA THR A 91 14.81 -11.64 -3.36
C THR A 91 15.15 -13.08 -3.74
N SER A 92 15.05 -14.01 -2.78
CA SER A 92 15.17 -15.45 -3.07
C SER A 92 13.86 -16.00 -3.63
N VAL A 93 13.78 -16.05 -4.97
CA VAL A 93 12.60 -16.55 -5.69
C VAL A 93 12.80 -18.00 -6.06
N PHE A 94 11.78 -18.82 -5.82
CA PHE A 94 11.78 -20.20 -6.30
C PHE A 94 10.46 -20.55 -6.97
N HIS A 95 10.50 -21.49 -7.90
CA HIS A 95 9.32 -21.98 -8.60
C HIS A 95 8.81 -23.26 -7.94
N LEU A 96 7.49 -23.37 -7.77
CA LEU A 96 6.88 -24.64 -7.36
C LEU A 96 7.00 -25.62 -8.52
N GLN A 97 7.36 -26.87 -8.24
CA GLN A 97 7.61 -27.88 -9.30
C GLN A 97 6.41 -28.08 -10.25
N HIS A 98 5.19 -27.85 -9.77
CA HIS A 98 3.95 -28.00 -10.55
C HIS A 98 3.25 -26.66 -10.83
N GLY A 99 3.81 -25.54 -10.35
CA GLY A 99 3.25 -24.22 -10.52
C GLY A 99 4.30 -23.33 -11.16
N GLN A 100 4.12 -22.95 -12.42
CA GLN A 100 4.99 -22.00 -13.15
C GLN A 100 4.98 -20.57 -12.57
N LYS A 101 4.55 -20.39 -11.32
CA LYS A 101 4.51 -19.13 -10.59
C LYS A 101 5.70 -19.07 -9.63
N GLY A 102 6.40 -17.93 -9.61
CA GLY A 102 7.41 -17.66 -8.61
C GLY A 102 6.78 -17.50 -7.23
N CYS A 103 7.37 -18.14 -6.23
CA CYS A 103 7.05 -18.00 -4.82
C CYS A 103 8.19 -17.26 -4.12
N TYR A 104 7.82 -16.45 -3.14
CA TYR A 104 8.72 -15.65 -2.32
C TYR A 104 8.45 -16.04 -0.87
N PHE A 105 9.49 -16.28 -0.09
CA PHE A 105 9.37 -16.56 1.34
C PHE A 105 9.96 -15.41 2.16
N ASP A 106 9.15 -14.85 3.06
CA ASP A 106 9.52 -14.00 4.20
C ASP A 106 10.75 -13.10 4.01
N CYS A 107 10.58 -12.10 3.15
CA CYS A 107 11.56 -11.03 2.92
C CYS A 107 11.59 -9.95 4.01
N ILE A 108 10.71 -10.05 5.01
CA ILE A 108 10.53 -9.04 6.06
C ILE A 108 10.89 -9.70 7.40
N ASN A 109 12.15 -9.58 7.80
CA ASN A 109 12.62 -9.75 9.18
C ASN A 109 12.58 -11.16 9.83
N GLY A 110 12.75 -12.25 9.07
CA GLY A 110 13.08 -13.57 9.67
C GLY A 110 12.07 -14.15 10.67
N PHE A 111 10.85 -13.60 10.75
CA PHE A 111 9.77 -14.14 11.57
C PHE A 111 8.81 -14.95 10.68
N SER A 112 8.64 -16.21 11.03
CA SER A 112 7.81 -17.17 10.30
C SER A 112 6.33 -16.85 10.42
N HIS A 113 5.78 -16.12 9.44
CA HIS A 113 4.33 -16.02 9.27
C HIS A 113 3.89 -16.64 7.94
N LYS A 114 3.23 -17.78 8.08
CA LYS A 114 2.68 -18.64 7.03
C LYS A 114 1.67 -17.86 6.17
N ILE A 115 2.08 -17.32 5.02
CA ILE A 115 1.11 -16.97 3.96
C ILE A 115 0.73 -18.29 3.27
N ILE A 116 -0.31 -18.95 3.80
CA ILE A 116 -0.87 -20.18 3.24
C ILE A 116 -1.82 -19.82 2.09
N ARG A 117 -1.57 -20.38 0.90
CA ARG A 117 -2.60 -21.19 0.23
C ARG A 117 -1.99 -22.47 -0.34
N THR A 118 -2.32 -23.55 0.39
CA THR A 118 -2.43 -24.97 0.00
C THR A 118 -1.34 -25.58 -0.88
N GLY A 119 -0.52 -26.42 -0.25
CA GLY A 119 0.42 -27.34 -0.88
C GLY A 119 1.71 -27.37 -0.07
N GLU A 120 1.84 -28.36 0.82
CA GLU A 120 3.07 -28.63 1.58
C GLU A 120 4.28 -28.67 0.64
N ILE A 121 5.25 -27.76 0.78
CA ILE A 121 6.56 -27.95 0.15
C ILE A 121 7.66 -27.57 1.14
N ARG A 122 8.50 -28.57 1.45
CA ARG A 122 9.75 -28.44 2.20
C ARG A 122 10.75 -27.61 1.38
N LYS A 123 11.55 -26.78 2.06
CA LYS A 123 12.72 -26.11 1.44
C LYS A 123 13.62 -27.15 0.75
N PRO A 124 14.11 -26.91 -0.47
CA PRO A 124 15.28 -27.64 -0.96
C PRO A 124 16.51 -27.21 -0.16
N SER A 125 17.36 -28.20 0.13
CA SER A 125 18.63 -28.13 0.87
C SER A 125 19.60 -27.11 0.31
#